data_AF-A0A7S2QSE6-F1
#
_entry.id   AF-A0A7S2QSE6-F1
#
_cell.length_a   1.000
_cell.length_b   1.000
_cell.length_c   1.000
_cell.angle_alpha   90.00
_cell.angle_beta   90.00
_cell.angle_gamma   90.00
#
_symmetry.space_group_name_H-M   'P 1'
#
loop_
_entity.id
_entity.type
_entity.pdbx_description
1 polymer ?
#
loop_
_entity_poly.entity_id
_entity_poly.type
_entity_poly.pdbx_seq_one_letter_code
_entity_poly.pdbx_strand_id
1 'polypeptide(L)'
;EFSLTNIYRQTNHEYYRKWTPLVLPSEPGKEHGWLQVSVYVLKKGDATPSHGDTDFELMNDKDPVLRAPVDLKQSMYVLNVLLYRAENLLPTHKKSLNPFVSVRFNGATMQTKR
;
A
#
# COMPACT_ATOMS: atom_id res chain seq x y z
N GLU A 1 8.79 -0.54 -9.53
CA GLU A 1 8.03 0.41 -8.68
C GLU A 1 6.54 0.07 -8.77
N PHE A 2 5.84 0.00 -7.63
CA PHE A 2 4.40 -0.24 -7.60
C PHE A 2 3.64 1.05 -7.95
N SER A 3 2.93 1.06 -9.07
CA SER A 3 2.13 2.19 -9.53
C SER A 3 0.90 1.69 -10.25
N LEU A 4 -0.28 2.23 -9.90
CA LEU A 4 -1.55 1.86 -10.54
C LEU A 4 -1.50 2.08 -12.05
N THR A 5 -0.81 3.13 -12.49
CA THR A 5 -0.63 3.42 -13.92
C THR A 5 0.25 2.38 -14.61
N ASN A 6 1.30 1.91 -13.92
CA ASN A 6 2.20 0.89 -14.48
C ASN A 6 1.54 -0.48 -14.54
N ILE A 7 0.74 -0.84 -13.53
CA ILE A 7 -0.07 -2.06 -13.50
C ILE A 7 -1.09 -2.03 -14.64
N TYR A 8 -1.80 -0.91 -14.80
CA TYR A 8 -2.78 -0.75 -15.86
C TYR A 8 -2.18 -0.83 -17.27
N ARG A 9 -0.88 -0.54 -17.44
CA ARG A 9 -0.20 -0.66 -18.74
C ARG A 9 0.28 -2.08 -19.06
N GLN A 10 0.22 -3.01 -18.10
CA GLN A 10 0.56 -4.41 -18.36
C GLN A 10 -0.54 -5.11 -19.16
N THR A 11 -0.19 -6.26 -19.72
CA THR A 11 -1.16 -7.22 -20.26
C THR A 11 -2.21 -7.52 -19.18
N ASN A 12 -3.48 -7.56 -19.58
CA ASN A 12 -4.64 -7.74 -18.68
C ASN A 12 -4.75 -6.74 -17.52
N HIS A 13 -4.03 -5.62 -17.59
CA HIS A 13 -4.00 -4.62 -16.52
C HIS A 13 -3.54 -5.19 -15.17
N GLU A 14 -2.65 -6.18 -15.17
CA GLU A 14 -2.28 -6.92 -13.96
C GLU A 14 -0.79 -7.15 -13.76
N TYR A 15 -0.44 -7.30 -12.49
CA TYR A 15 0.71 -8.06 -12.03
C TYR A 15 0.21 -9.40 -11.53
N TYR A 16 0.40 -10.45 -12.32
CA TYR A 16 0.02 -11.80 -11.93
C TYR A 16 1.15 -12.47 -11.15
N ARG A 17 0.83 -12.98 -9.95
CA ARG A 17 1.69 -13.82 -9.09
C ARG A 17 3.11 -13.31 -8.85
N LYS A 18 3.28 -12.00 -8.76
CA LYS A 18 4.61 -11.44 -8.50
C LYS A 18 5.00 -11.61 -7.04
N TRP A 19 6.24 -12.00 -6.81
CA TRP A 19 6.83 -12.01 -5.47
C TRP A 19 7.16 -10.59 -5.02
N THR A 20 6.84 -10.28 -3.77
CA THR A 20 7.23 -9.05 -3.07
C THR A 20 7.88 -9.42 -1.74
N PRO A 21 9.01 -8.79 -1.37
CA PRO A 21 9.60 -8.99 -0.05
C PRO A 21 8.71 -8.36 1.02
N LEU A 22 8.65 -9.00 2.18
CA LEU A 22 8.04 -8.46 3.39
C LEU A 22 9.13 -7.77 4.22
N VAL A 23 8.89 -6.52 4.57
CA VAL A 23 9.81 -5.71 5.40
C VAL A 23 9.08 -5.21 6.63
N LEU A 24 9.78 -5.18 7.77
CA LEU A 24 9.26 -4.54 8.97
C LEU A 24 9.42 -3.03 8.85
N PRO A 25 8.42 -2.21 9.22
CA PRO A 25 8.56 -0.75 9.21
C PRO A 25 9.73 -0.23 10.06
N SER A 26 10.10 -0.96 11.13
CA SER A 26 11.25 -0.65 11.99
C SER A 26 12.60 -1.00 11.37
N GLU A 27 12.62 -1.92 10.40
CA GLU A 27 13.82 -2.44 9.72
C GLU A 27 13.59 -2.46 8.18
N PRO A 28 13.31 -1.32 7.53
CA PRO A 28 12.85 -1.29 6.13
C PRO A 28 13.88 -1.80 5.11
N GLY A 29 15.16 -1.86 5.49
CA GLY A 29 16.24 -2.41 4.65
C GLY A 29 16.45 -3.92 4.78
N LYS A 30 15.67 -4.59 5.64
CA LYS A 30 15.83 -6.03 5.90
C LYS A 30 14.58 -6.78 5.46
N GLU A 31 14.78 -7.78 4.59
CA GLU A 31 13.73 -8.68 4.14
C GLU A 31 13.48 -9.76 5.23
N HIS A 32 12.23 -9.93 5.64
CA HIS A 32 11.81 -10.89 6.68
C HIS A 32 11.02 -12.08 6.10
N GLY A 33 10.70 -12.06 4.81
CA GLY A 33 9.95 -13.10 4.14
C GLY A 33 9.49 -12.65 2.75
N TRP A 34 8.71 -13.50 2.10
CA TRP A 34 8.22 -13.30 0.74
C TRP A 34 6.71 -13.52 0.70
N LEU A 35 6.02 -12.67 -0.05
CA LEU A 35 4.60 -12.81 -0.33
C LEU A 35 4.42 -12.84 -1.85
N GLN A 36 3.63 -13.80 -2.33
CA GLN A 36 3.21 -13.84 -3.73
C GLN A 36 1.86 -13.15 -3.86
N VAL A 37 1.76 -12.17 -4.75
CA VAL A 37 0.53 -11.38 -4.94
C VAL A 37 0.13 -11.28 -6.41
N SER A 38 -1.17 -11.32 -6.66
CA SER A 38 -1.77 -10.92 -7.93
C SER A 38 -2.55 -9.63 -7.72
N VAL A 39 -2.30 -8.61 -8.54
CA VAL A 39 -2.94 -7.30 -8.46
C VAL A 39 -3.35 -6.86 -9.85
N TYR A 40 -4.62 -6.51 -10.03
CA TYR A 40 -5.13 -5.96 -11.28
C TYR A 40 -5.83 -4.63 -11.04
N VAL A 41 -5.80 -3.75 -12.04
CA VAL A 41 -6.44 -2.43 -12.01
C VAL A 41 -7.47 -2.37 -13.12
N LEU A 42 -8.74 -2.09 -12.77
CA LEU A 42 -9.85 -2.05 -13.73
C LEU A 42 -10.43 -0.64 -13.83
N LYS A 43 -10.79 -0.25 -15.04
CA LYS A 43 -11.71 0.87 -15.29
C LYS A 43 -13.13 0.35 -15.49
N LYS A 44 -14.09 1.29 -15.50
CA LYS A 44 -15.49 0.97 -15.77
C LYS A 44 -15.61 0.30 -17.14
N GLY A 45 -16.11 -0.93 -17.15
CA GLY A 45 -16.30 -1.74 -18.36
C GLY A 45 -15.17 -2.72 -18.65
N ASP A 46 -14.05 -2.66 -17.93
CA ASP A 46 -12.97 -3.64 -18.07
C ASP A 46 -13.41 -4.99 -17.48
N ALA A 47 -13.02 -6.07 -18.14
CA ALA A 47 -13.23 -7.42 -17.66
C ALA A 47 -12.16 -7.79 -16.62
N THR A 48 -12.55 -8.59 -15.61
CA THR A 48 -11.59 -9.15 -14.65
C THR A 48 -10.67 -10.16 -15.36
N PRO A 49 -9.35 -10.12 -15.12
CA PRO A 49 -8.44 -11.13 -15.65
C PRO A 49 -8.85 -12.54 -15.19
N SER A 50 -8.81 -13.48 -16.12
CA SER A 50 -9.11 -14.90 -15.89
C SER A 50 -7.87 -15.71 -16.24
N HIS A 51 -7.42 -16.53 -15.30
CA HIS A 51 -6.26 -17.41 -15.45
C HIS A 51 -6.73 -18.85 -15.43
N GLY A 52 -6.18 -19.69 -16.31
CA GLY A 52 -6.44 -21.12 -16.34
C GLY A 52 -5.54 -21.88 -15.35
N ASP A 53 -5.94 -23.09 -14.97
CA ASP A 53 -5.15 -23.92 -14.03
C ASP A 53 -3.75 -24.27 -14.56
N THR A 54 -3.54 -24.19 -15.89
CA THR A 54 -2.26 -24.41 -16.56
C THR A 54 -1.27 -23.24 -16.42
N ASP A 55 -1.70 -22.07 -15.94
CA ASP A 55 -0.84 -20.89 -15.82
C ASP A 55 0.18 -20.99 -14.67
N PHE A 56 0.14 -22.09 -13.90
CA PHE A 56 1.16 -22.44 -12.91
C PHE A 56 2.53 -22.74 -13.53
N GLU A 57 2.59 -23.28 -14.75
CA GLU A 57 3.84 -23.76 -15.36
C GLU A 57 4.60 -22.66 -16.13
N LEU A 58 3.99 -21.50 -16.35
CA LEU A 58 4.57 -20.38 -17.10
C LEU A 58 5.31 -19.36 -16.22
N MET A 59 5.49 -19.64 -14.92
CA MET A 59 6.29 -18.79 -14.04
C MET A 59 7.76 -18.84 -14.48
N ASN A 60 8.17 -17.85 -15.25
CA ASN A 60 9.54 -17.70 -15.69
C ASN A 60 10.37 -17.17 -14.51
N ASP A 61 11.41 -17.89 -14.09
CA ASP A 61 12.34 -17.47 -13.02
C ASP A 61 13.00 -16.09 -13.27
N LYS A 62 12.81 -15.54 -14.47
CA LYS A 62 13.26 -14.21 -14.90
C LYS A 62 12.27 -13.09 -14.59
N ASP A 63 11.11 -13.40 -14.04
CA ASP A 63 10.11 -12.38 -13.74
C ASP A 63 10.61 -11.43 -12.64
N PRO A 64 10.61 -10.11 -12.89
CA PRO A 64 11.13 -9.17 -11.92
C PRO A 64 10.27 -9.18 -10.65
N VAL A 65 10.94 -9.36 -9.51
CA VAL A 65 10.34 -9.20 -8.18
C VAL A 65 9.80 -7.79 -8.06
N LEU A 66 8.60 -7.64 -7.48
CA LEU A 66 8.05 -6.34 -7.13
C LEU A 66 8.83 -5.76 -5.94
N ARG A 67 9.95 -5.11 -6.24
CA ARG A 67 10.74 -4.36 -5.27
C ARG A 67 10.44 -2.88 -5.36
N ALA A 68 10.60 -2.19 -4.23
CA ALA A 68 10.86 -0.76 -4.26
C ALA A 68 12.17 -0.50 -5.06
N PRO A 69 12.27 0.59 -5.84
CA PRO A 69 13.49 0.89 -6.58
C PRO A 69 14.72 0.89 -5.64
N VAL A 70 15.76 0.15 -6.01
CA VAL A 70 16.99 -0.04 -5.21
C VAL A 70 17.74 1.29 -4.99
N ASP A 71 17.62 2.23 -5.93
CA ASP A 71 18.32 3.51 -5.92
C ASP A 71 17.56 4.65 -5.23
N LEU A 72 16.37 4.39 -4.68
CA LEU A 72 15.76 5.34 -3.76
C LEU A 72 16.53 5.24 -2.45
N LYS A 73 17.46 6.19 -2.22
CA LYS A 73 17.91 6.52 -0.86
C LYS A 73 16.69 6.89 -0.04
N GLN A 74 16.04 5.90 0.56
CA GLN A 74 14.96 6.09 1.51
C GLN A 74 15.59 6.73 2.73
N SER A 75 15.54 8.06 2.75
CA SER A 75 15.89 8.79 3.96
C SER A 75 14.81 8.46 4.99
N MET A 76 15.22 7.93 6.14
CA MET A 76 14.29 7.77 7.25
C MET A 76 13.84 9.16 7.69
N TYR A 77 12.54 9.41 7.63
CA TYR A 77 11.95 10.66 8.09
C TYR A 77 11.13 10.40 9.34
N VAL A 78 11.32 11.26 10.34
CA VAL A 78 10.45 11.33 11.51
C VAL A 78 9.39 12.39 11.23
N LEU A 79 8.13 11.98 11.19
CA LEU A 79 7.01 12.92 11.10
C LEU A 79 6.66 13.40 12.51
N ASN A 80 7.01 14.65 12.82
CA ASN A 80 6.60 15.31 14.05
C ASN A 80 5.31 16.10 13.79
N VAL A 81 4.19 15.65 14.36
CA VAL A 81 2.90 16.34 14.26
C VAL A 81 2.62 17.06 15.57
N LEU A 82 2.56 18.40 15.52
CA LEU A 82 2.12 19.22 16.63
C LEU A 82 0.64 19.59 16.43
N LEU A 83 -0.22 19.14 17.35
CA LEU A 83 -1.64 19.44 17.33
C LEU A 83 -1.91 20.58 18.31
N TYR A 84 -2.29 21.74 17.79
CA TYR A 84 -2.53 22.94 18.62
C TYR A 84 -4.00 23.07 19.03
N ARG A 85 -4.90 23.29 18.06
CA ARG A 85 -6.35 23.43 18.31
C ARG A 85 -7.16 23.10 17.06
N ALA A 86 -8.44 22.82 17.25
CA ALA A 86 -9.44 22.73 16.19
C ALA A 86 -10.60 23.67 16.55
N GLU A 87 -11.10 24.42 15.57
CA GLU A 87 -12.16 25.43 15.75
C GLU A 87 -13.33 25.13 14.82
N ASN A 88 -14.53 25.58 15.20
CA ASN A 88 -15.76 25.44 14.40
C ASN A 88 -16.10 23.99 14.01
N LEU A 89 -15.86 23.05 14.92
CA LEU A 89 -16.20 21.64 14.70
C LEU A 89 -17.73 21.47 14.65
N LEU A 90 -18.20 20.80 13.59
CA LEU A 90 -19.62 20.49 13.44
C LEU A 90 -20.06 19.54 14.57
N PRO A 91 -21.20 19.83 15.24
CA PRO A 91 -21.77 18.89 16.20
C PRO A 91 -22.03 17.55 15.50
N THR A 92 -21.58 16.46 16.11
CA THR A 92 -22.03 15.14 15.71
C THR A 92 -23.52 14.98 16.05
N HIS A 93 -24.21 13.99 15.46
CA HIS A 93 -25.65 13.76 15.61
C HIS A 93 -26.17 13.66 17.06
N LYS A 94 -25.28 13.56 18.06
CA LYS A 94 -25.58 13.63 19.49
C LYS A 94 -24.99 14.94 19.99
N LYS A 95 -25.77 15.74 20.74
CA LYS A 95 -25.44 17.07 21.28
C LYS A 95 -24.13 17.19 22.11
N SER A 96 -23.28 16.16 22.19
CA SER A 96 -21.95 16.23 22.79
C SER A 96 -20.85 16.07 21.73
N LEU A 97 -19.87 16.96 21.78
CA LEU A 97 -18.68 16.89 20.94
C LEU A 97 -17.57 16.20 21.76
N ASN A 98 -17.11 15.03 21.30
CA ASN A 98 -15.89 14.40 21.81
C ASN A 98 -14.91 14.24 20.63
N PRO A 99 -14.20 15.32 20.25
CA PRO A 99 -13.30 15.30 19.12
C PRO A 99 -11.96 14.67 19.52
N PHE A 100 -11.39 13.90 18.60
CA PHE A 100 -10.03 13.41 18.70
C PHE A 100 -9.37 13.49 17.32
N VAL A 101 -8.05 13.55 17.31
CA VAL A 101 -7.26 13.49 16.08
C VAL A 101 -6.59 12.12 16.00
N SER A 102 -6.69 11.47 14.85
CA SER A 102 -5.95 10.25 14.52
C SER A 102 -5.01 10.54 13.36
N VAL A 103 -3.71 10.28 13.58
CA VAL A 103 -2.66 10.45 12.59
C VAL A 103 -2.21 9.07 12.14
N ARG A 104 -2.19 8.83 10.82
CA ARG A 104 -1.70 7.60 10.22
C ARG A 104 -0.53 7.89 9.29
N PHE A 105 0.61 7.26 9.54
CA PHE A 105 1.83 7.43 8.74
C PHE A 105 2.63 6.13 8.71
N ASN A 106 3.02 5.67 7.51
CA ASN A 106 3.79 4.43 7.31
C ASN A 106 3.24 3.21 8.06
N GLY A 107 1.91 3.04 8.08
CA GLY A 107 1.25 1.94 8.80
C GLY A 107 1.11 2.14 10.32
N ALA A 108 1.86 3.08 10.93
CA ALA A 108 1.64 3.48 12.30
C ALA A 108 0.37 4.34 12.42
N THR A 109 -0.37 4.18 13.51
CA THR A 109 -1.55 4.99 13.83
C THR A 109 -1.42 5.48 15.27
N MET A 110 -1.55 6.79 15.46
CA MET A 110 -1.53 7.45 16.78
C MET A 110 -2.76 8.30 16.95
N GLN A 111 -3.29 8.38 18.17
CA GLN A 111 -4.52 9.11 18.47
C GLN A 111 -4.34 10.01 19.69
N THR A 112 -4.94 11.21 19.68
CA THR A 112 -5.05 12.06 20.87
C THR A 112 -6.02 11.46 21.90
N LYS A 113 -5.90 11.90 23.16
CA LYS A 113 -6.90 11.57 24.18
C LYS A 113 -8.29 12.07 23.76
N ARG A 114 -9.32 11.34 24.19
CA ARG A 114 -10.75 11.67 24.07
C ARG A 114 -11.23 12.47 25.28
#